data_AF-A0A7X0NFW1-F1
#
_entry.id   AF-A0A7X0NFW1-F1
#
_cell.length_a   1.000
_cell.length_b   1.000
_cell.length_c   1.000
_cell.angle_alpha   90.00
_cell.angle_beta   90.00
_cell.angle_gamma   90.00
#
_symmetry.space_group_name_H-M   'P 1'
#
loop_
_entity.id
_entity.type
_entity.pdbx_description
1 polymer ?
#
loop_
_entity_poly.entity_id
_entity_poly.type
_entity_poly.pdbx_seq_one_letter_code
_entity_poly.pdbx_strand_id
1 'polypeptide(L)'
;MKFYKLLLIAFTTFSIQAFADTDGSIDVSTIMTKEEFLTYKDVGEFIDHSPKVTIEVKPEVSDINQYGAGVIKTLTGSDCNRDGVMDDNKTCNAVYYRLWLKYQR
;
A
#
# COMPACT_ATOMS: atom_id res chain seq x y z
N MET A 1 39.50 10.03 43.76
CA MET A 1 39.65 9.62 42.35
C MET A 1 38.32 9.01 41.88
N LYS A 2 37.49 9.82 41.21
CA LYS A 2 37.19 9.72 39.77
C LYS A 2 36.46 8.45 39.27
N PHE A 3 36.08 7.49 40.12
CA PHE A 3 35.42 6.26 39.64
C PHE A 3 33.89 6.36 39.50
N TYR A 4 33.19 7.12 40.35
CA TYR A 4 31.74 7.24 40.25
C TYR A 4 31.27 8.06 39.03
N LYS A 5 32.12 8.96 38.52
CA LYS A 5 31.85 9.71 37.28
C LYS A 5 31.93 8.81 36.04
N LEU A 6 32.70 7.73 36.07
CA LEU A 6 32.77 6.77 34.96
C LEU A 6 31.51 5.90 34.86
N LEU A 7 30.86 5.61 35.99
CA LEU A 7 29.67 4.76 36.03
C LEU A 7 28.40 5.47 35.51
N LEU A 8 28.35 6.80 35.60
CA LEU A 8 27.28 7.63 35.03
C LEU A 8 27.37 7.81 33.51
N ILE A 9 28.56 7.63 32.91
CA ILE A 9 28.77 7.79 31.47
C ILE A 9 28.44 6.51 30.70
N ALA A 10 28.52 5.34 31.34
CA ALA A 10 28.26 4.06 30.70
C ALA A 10 26.78 3.80 30.38
N PHE A 11 25.85 4.53 31.00
CA PHE A 11 24.41 4.30 30.84
C PHE A 11 23.77 5.10 29.69
N THR A 12 24.50 6.04 29.07
CA THR A 12 23.93 6.96 28.06
C THR A 12 24.12 6.52 26.61
N THR A 13 24.64 5.31 26.35
CA THR A 13 24.92 4.85 24.96
C THR A 13 24.11 3.63 24.54
N PHE A 14 22.98 3.36 25.19
CA PHE A 14 22.01 2.40 24.64
C PHE A 14 21.18 3.11 23.57
N SER A 15 21.78 3.27 22.39
CA SER A 15 21.09 3.78 21.21
C SER A 15 19.98 2.80 20.85
N ILE A 16 18.73 3.16 21.13
CA ILE A 16 17.56 2.42 20.67
C ILE A 16 17.56 2.57 19.15
N GLN A 17 17.85 1.48 18.43
CA GLN A 17 17.69 1.44 16.99
C GLN A 17 16.19 1.41 16.69
N ALA A 18 15.63 2.55 16.28
CA ALA A 18 14.29 2.59 15.72
C ALA A 18 14.38 2.04 14.29
N PHE A 19 13.70 0.93 14.02
CA PHE A 19 13.43 0.49 12.66
C PHE A 19 12.32 1.40 12.12
N ALA A 20 12.67 2.29 11.19
CA ALA A 20 11.68 2.99 10.41
C ALA A 20 11.07 1.97 9.43
N ASP A 21 9.79 1.65 9.61
CA ASP A 21 9.02 0.90 8.61
C ASP A 21 8.78 1.85 7.43
N THR A 22 9.46 1.58 6.32
CA THR A 22 9.46 2.48 5.17
C THR A 22 8.19 2.26 4.37
N ASP A 23 7.29 3.24 4.44
CA ASP A 23 6.13 3.45 3.57
C ASP A 23 5.12 2.29 3.57
N GLY A 24 3.83 2.58 3.74
CA GLY A 24 2.78 1.55 3.86
C GLY A 24 2.61 0.65 2.63
N SER A 25 3.41 0.82 1.58
CA SER A 25 3.41 -0.04 0.41
C SER A 25 4.10 -1.37 0.73
N ILE A 26 3.31 -2.44 0.84
CA ILE A 26 3.84 -3.79 0.89
C ILE A 26 4.61 -4.04 -0.42
N ASP A 27 5.83 -4.59 -0.33
CA ASP A 27 6.51 -5.09 -1.53
C ASP A 27 5.70 -6.28 -2.07
N VAL A 28 4.89 -6.04 -3.10
CA VAL A 28 3.99 -7.03 -3.70
C VAL A 28 4.73 -8.30 -4.12
N SER A 29 6.03 -8.22 -4.42
CA SER A 29 6.83 -9.39 -4.77
C SER A 29 7.14 -10.33 -3.59
N THR A 30 6.81 -9.93 -2.37
CA THR A 30 6.87 -10.78 -1.17
C THR A 30 5.63 -11.66 -1.01
N ILE A 31 4.53 -11.30 -1.68
CA ILE A 31 3.23 -11.96 -1.58
C ILE A 31 2.75 -12.58 -2.90
N MET A 32 3.25 -12.08 -4.04
CA MET A 32 2.96 -12.59 -5.37
C MET A 32 4.19 -13.33 -5.90
N THR A 33 4.02 -14.55 -6.38
CA THR A 33 5.13 -15.31 -6.97
C THR A 33 5.38 -14.89 -8.41
N LYS A 34 6.55 -15.26 -8.95
CA LYS A 34 6.86 -15.08 -10.37
C LYS A 34 5.83 -15.80 -11.25
N GLU A 35 5.51 -17.04 -10.92
CA GLU A 35 4.59 -17.88 -11.70
C GLU A 35 3.19 -17.27 -11.74
N GLU A 36 2.72 -16.73 -10.61
CA GLU A 36 1.46 -15.99 -10.56
C GLU A 36 1.51 -14.75 -11.43
N PHE A 37 2.55 -13.92 -11.30
CA PHE A 37 2.68 -12.70 -12.09
C PHE A 37 2.72 -12.96 -13.60
N LEU A 38 3.40 -14.03 -14.03
CA LEU A 38 3.50 -14.41 -15.44
C LEU A 38 2.18 -14.90 -16.04
N THR A 39 1.14 -15.14 -15.22
CA THR A 39 -0.20 -15.49 -15.74
C THR A 39 -0.94 -14.29 -16.33
N TYR A 40 -0.60 -13.06 -15.92
CA TYR A 40 -1.18 -11.84 -16.46
C TYR A 40 -0.52 -11.48 -17.79
N LYS A 41 -1.31 -11.25 -18.84
CA LYS A 41 -0.82 -10.89 -20.18
C LYS A 41 -0.34 -9.44 -20.25
N ASP A 42 -1.02 -8.56 -19.52
CA ASP A 42 -0.75 -7.13 -19.50
C ASP A 42 -1.19 -6.50 -18.18
N VAL A 43 -0.94 -5.20 -18.07
CA VAL A 43 -1.28 -4.42 -16.88
C VAL A 43 -2.78 -4.32 -16.64
N GLY A 44 -3.60 -4.38 -17.70
CA GLY A 44 -5.06 -4.38 -17.56
C GLY A 44 -5.53 -5.64 -16.86
N GLU A 45 -5.05 -6.80 -17.30
CA GLU A 45 -5.38 -8.08 -16.67
C GLU A 45 -4.88 -8.14 -15.21
N PHE A 46 -3.70 -7.60 -14.91
CA PHE A 46 -3.21 -7.46 -13.54
C PHE A 46 -4.11 -6.57 -12.67
N ILE A 47 -4.56 -5.42 -13.19
CA ILE A 47 -5.46 -4.50 -12.49
C ILE A 47 -6.82 -5.15 -12.23
N ASP A 48 -7.36 -5.85 -13.22
CA ASP A 48 -8.66 -6.51 -13.15
C ASP A 48 -8.70 -7.59 -12.06
N HIS A 49 -7.62 -8.37 -11.93
CA HIS A 49 -7.49 -9.43 -10.92
C HIS A 49 -6.93 -8.96 -9.57
N SER A 50 -6.53 -7.69 -9.45
CA SER A 50 -6.13 -7.14 -8.16
C SER A 50 -7.33 -7.04 -7.21
N PRO A 51 -7.13 -7.23 -5.88
CA PRO A 51 -8.13 -7.06 -4.85
C PRO A 51 -8.88 -5.76 -5.03
N LYS A 52 -10.17 -5.82 -4.73
CA LYS A 52 -11.03 -4.66 -4.79
C LYS A 52 -11.23 -4.13 -3.39
N VAL A 53 -11.04 -2.84 -3.25
CA VAL A 53 -11.39 -2.10 -2.04
C VAL A 53 -12.58 -1.22 -2.34
N THR A 54 -13.41 -0.99 -1.33
CA THR A 54 -14.58 -0.13 -1.43
C THR A 54 -14.43 1.00 -0.42
N ILE A 55 -14.59 2.23 -0.90
CA ILE A 55 -14.55 3.44 -0.07
C ILE A 55 -15.90 4.15 -0.13
N GLU A 56 -16.28 4.77 0.98
CA GLU A 56 -17.38 5.71 0.98
C GLU A 56 -16.90 7.05 0.39
N VAL A 57 -17.69 7.61 -0.50
CA VAL A 57 -17.47 8.94 -1.06
C VAL A 57 -18.68 9.82 -0.82
N LYS A 58 -18.46 11.13 -0.83
CA LYS A 58 -19.55 12.08 -0.66
C LYS A 58 -20.54 11.95 -1.82
N PRO A 59 -21.85 11.73 -1.54
CA PRO A 59 -22.88 11.77 -2.57
C PRO A 59 -22.99 13.17 -3.19
N GLU A 60 -23.30 13.23 -4.48
CA GLU A 60 -23.57 14.48 -5.17
C GLU A 60 -25.00 14.96 -4.93
N VAL A 61 -25.28 16.23 -5.27
CA VAL A 61 -26.63 16.79 -5.13
C VAL A 61 -27.64 16.03 -6.01
N SER A 62 -27.22 15.59 -7.20
CA SER A 62 -28.02 14.71 -8.06
C SER A 62 -28.40 13.40 -7.36
N ASP A 63 -27.44 12.76 -6.71
CA ASP A 63 -27.65 11.52 -5.95
C ASP A 63 -28.66 11.75 -4.80
N ILE A 64 -28.50 12.85 -4.05
CA ILE A 64 -29.42 13.20 -2.94
C ILE A 64 -30.83 13.49 -3.46
N ASN A 65 -30.96 14.22 -4.57
CA ASN A 65 -32.26 14.54 -5.16
C ASN A 65 -32.98 13.29 -5.68
N GLN A 66 -32.23 12.30 -6.16
CA GLN A 66 -32.78 11.05 -6.70
C GLN A 66 -33.11 10.04 -5.60
N TYR A 67 -32.24 9.88 -4.61
CA TYR A 67 -32.29 8.77 -3.64
C TYR A 67 -32.60 9.22 -2.19
N GLY A 68 -32.66 10.52 -1.93
CA GLY A 68 -32.96 11.10 -0.61
C GLY A 68 -31.72 11.42 0.24
N ALA A 69 -31.93 12.14 1.35
CA ALA A 69 -30.86 12.66 2.20
C ALA A 69 -30.01 11.59 2.91
N GLY A 70 -30.49 10.35 2.99
CA GLY A 70 -29.79 9.21 3.59
C GLY A 70 -28.94 8.40 2.60
N VAL A 71 -28.80 8.86 1.35
CA VAL A 71 -28.03 8.13 0.33
C VAL A 71 -26.55 8.01 0.73
N ILE A 72 -26.00 6.81 0.58
CA ILE A 72 -24.57 6.52 0.71
C ILE A 72 -24.05 6.21 -0.68
N LYS A 73 -22.95 6.86 -1.06
CA LYS A 73 -22.25 6.59 -2.32
C LYS A 73 -20.93 5.92 -2.01
N THR A 74 -20.66 4.82 -2.70
CA THR A 74 -19.42 4.09 -2.58
C THR A 74 -18.73 4.00 -3.92
N LEU A 75 -17.40 4.00 -3.92
CA LEU A 75 -16.60 3.61 -5.06
C LEU A 75 -15.92 2.28 -4.75
N THR A 76 -15.78 1.44 -5.77
CA THR A 76 -14.99 0.21 -5.71
C THR A 76 -13.89 0.30 -6.77
N GLY A 77 -12.67 -0.01 -6.38
CA GLY A 77 -11.49 0.12 -7.22
C GLY A 77 -10.41 -0.87 -6.81
N SER A 78 -9.32 -0.92 -7.55
CA SER A 78 -8.24 -1.88 -7.32
C SER A 78 -7.30 -1.40 -6.21
N ASP A 79 -6.81 -2.34 -5.41
CA ASP A 79 -5.67 -2.19 -4.50
C ASP A 79 -4.53 -3.04 -5.09
N CYS A 80 -3.70 -2.39 -5.91
CA CYS A 80 -2.66 -3.04 -6.69
C CYS A 80 -1.40 -3.28 -5.84
N ASN A 81 -1.11 -2.38 -4.91
CA ASN A 81 0.06 -2.47 -4.02
C ASN A 81 -0.21 -3.25 -2.71
N ARG A 82 -1.46 -3.66 -2.46
CA ARG A 82 -1.91 -4.47 -1.31
C ARG A 82 -1.83 -3.73 0.03
N ASP A 83 -1.98 -2.41 0.02
CA ASP A 83 -1.99 -1.59 1.24
C ASP A 83 -3.40 -1.33 1.81
N GLY A 84 -4.44 -1.83 1.15
CA GLY A 84 -5.85 -1.62 1.53
C GLY A 84 -6.44 -0.29 1.07
N VAL A 85 -5.71 0.50 0.29
CA VAL A 85 -6.15 1.78 -0.27
C VAL A 85 -6.49 1.62 -1.75
N MET A 86 -7.46 2.42 -2.21
CA MET A 86 -7.84 2.42 -3.62
C MET A 86 -6.78 3.12 -4.44
N ASP A 87 -6.14 2.38 -5.33
CA ASP A 87 -5.10 2.87 -6.21
C ASP A 87 -5.66 3.54 -7.45
N ASP A 88 -4.96 4.58 -7.90
CA ASP A 88 -5.16 5.12 -9.24
C ASP A 88 -4.42 4.28 -10.30
N ASN A 89 -4.74 4.56 -11.57
CA ASN A 89 -4.15 3.85 -12.69
C ASN A 89 -2.61 4.00 -12.72
N LYS A 90 -2.08 5.16 -12.31
CA LYS A 90 -0.64 5.42 -12.30
C LYS A 90 0.08 4.54 -11.27
N THR A 91 -0.48 4.40 -10.07
CA THR A 91 0.06 3.53 -9.01
C THR A 91 0.05 2.07 -9.44
N CYS A 92 -1.07 1.58 -9.97
CA CYS A 92 -1.16 0.22 -10.49
C CYS A 92 -0.13 -0.09 -11.59
N ASN A 93 0.04 0.83 -12.56
CA ASN A 93 1.08 0.68 -13.59
C ASN A 93 2.49 0.60 -13.00
N ALA A 94 2.78 1.42 -11.99
CA ALA A 94 4.08 1.42 -11.33
C ALA A 94 4.35 0.10 -10.57
N VAL A 95 3.33 -0.49 -9.94
CA VAL A 95 3.44 -1.82 -9.30
C VAL A 95 3.72 -2.88 -10.36
N TYR A 96 2.90 -2.95 -11.41
CA TYR A 96 3.06 -3.93 -12.50
C TYR A 96 4.46 -3.85 -13.11
N TYR A 97 4.93 -2.64 -13.43
CA TYR A 97 6.25 -2.45 -14.02
C TYR A 97 7.39 -2.88 -13.09
N ARG A 98 7.28 -2.67 -11.77
CA ARG A 98 8.26 -3.15 -10.79
C ARG A 98 8.33 -4.68 -10.76
N LEU A 99 7.18 -5.36 -10.78
CA LEU A 99 7.13 -6.82 -10.85
C LEU A 99 7.69 -7.35 -12.18
N TRP A 100 7.37 -6.68 -13.28
CA TRP A 100 7.92 -6.99 -14.60
C TRP A 100 9.45 -6.91 -14.63
N LEU A 101 10.02 -5.83 -14.10
CA LEU A 101 11.48 -5.68 -13.97
C LEU A 101 12.11 -6.76 -13.10
N LYS A 102 11.41 -7.26 -12.08
CA LYS A 102 11.93 -8.29 -11.17
C LYS A 102 11.86 -9.70 -11.76
N TYR A 103 10.80 -10.00 -12.51
CA TYR A 103 10.48 -11.38 -12.91
C TYR A 103 10.71 -11.70 -14.39
N GLN A 104 10.60 -10.71 -15.28
CA GLN A 104 10.69 -10.89 -16.73
C GLN A 104 11.92 -10.24 -17.37
N ARG A 105 12.71 -9.47 -16.60
CA ARG A 105 13.92 -8.83 -17.09
C ARG A 105 15.18 -9.40 -16.44
#